data_AF-A0A397ECM6-F1
#
_entry.id   AF-A0A397ECM6-F1
#
_cell.length_a   1.000
_cell.length_b   1.000
_cell.length_c   1.000
_cell.angle_alpha   90.00
_cell.angle_beta   90.00
_cell.angle_gamma   90.00
#
_symmetry.space_group_name_H-M   'P 1'
#
loop_
_entity.id
_entity.type
_entity.pdbx_description
1 polymer ?
#
loop_
_entity_poly.entity_id
_entity_poly.type
_entity_poly.pdbx_seq_one_letter_code
_entity_poly.pdbx_strand_id
1 'polypeptide(L)'
;GVAGDDGNALKESDADFFERTLKGLTTLGISESVFGVVAAILHLGRVDFKGVDQAAMVAEAKTVAAISKMLGLDAQDFEQSILDIFGFEIFDANSFEQLCINYANEKLQQKFTQDVFKSIQVEYEEEGIPWTKIEFADNMNVLELIEGRFGLLALLNEECMRPKGSDVAFTNKLSAHYNDNDRFELPRLKRNCFTILHYAGQVVYETSGFLVKNTDMLQRDTVLLLNRSTSPFVLSLFPQAENPVTNRLKRSNSILGDSVGTQFKSQLNALMEDIRRTHVQYVRCIKPNATKSDTLFS
;
A
#
# COMPACT_ATOMS: atom_id res chain seq x y z
N GLY A 1 -34.19 -7.06 59.43
CA GLY A 1 -33.54 -5.86 58.90
C GLY A 1 -33.18 -6.13 57.46
N VAL A 2 -33.83 -5.38 56.56
CA VAL A 2 -33.41 -4.98 55.19
C VAL A 2 -32.81 -6.10 54.32
N ALA A 3 -33.61 -6.84 53.55
CA ALA A 3 -34.21 -6.49 52.25
C ALA A 3 -33.16 -6.20 51.16
N GLY A 4 -33.05 -7.13 50.21
CA GLY A 4 -32.32 -6.95 48.97
C GLY A 4 -33.19 -6.31 47.89
N ASP A 5 -32.56 -5.46 47.08
CA ASP A 5 -32.88 -4.89 45.75
C ASP A 5 -31.79 -3.82 45.53
N ASP A 6 -31.18 -3.56 44.38
CA ASP A 6 -31.51 -3.80 42.99
C ASP A 6 -30.19 -3.97 42.21
N GLY A 7 -29.90 -5.19 41.78
CA GLY A 7 -28.84 -5.51 40.83
C GLY A 7 -29.42 -5.80 39.46
N ASN A 8 -30.32 -4.95 38.97
CA ASN A 8 -30.97 -5.13 37.66
C ASN A 8 -30.52 -4.03 36.70
N ALA A 9 -29.25 -4.09 36.29
CA ALA A 9 -28.85 -3.46 35.05
C ALA A 9 -29.62 -4.19 33.93
N LEU A 10 -30.63 -3.52 33.38
CA LEU A 10 -31.45 -3.95 32.26
C LEU A 10 -30.60 -4.69 31.22
N LYS A 11 -30.74 -6.02 31.17
CA LYS A 11 -30.39 -6.81 29.99
C LYS A 11 -31.46 -6.54 28.93
N GLU A 12 -31.50 -5.33 28.39
CA GLU A 12 -32.22 -5.11 27.14
C GLU A 12 -31.51 -5.92 26.05
N SER A 13 -32.29 -6.71 25.32
CA SER A 13 -31.79 -7.42 24.14
C SER A 13 -31.38 -6.39 23.09
N ASP A 14 -30.32 -6.64 22.34
CA ASP A 14 -29.95 -5.82 21.18
C ASP A 14 -31.12 -5.63 20.21
N ALA A 15 -32.04 -6.61 20.15
CA ALA A 15 -33.27 -6.52 19.36
C ALA A 15 -34.24 -5.43 19.89
N ASP A 16 -34.41 -5.35 21.21
CA ASP A 16 -35.30 -4.38 21.85
C ASP A 16 -34.72 -2.96 21.73
N PHE A 17 -33.39 -2.85 21.86
CA PHE A 17 -32.68 -1.59 21.65
C PHE A 17 -32.78 -1.13 20.20
N PHE A 18 -32.60 -2.05 19.25
CA PHE A 18 -32.73 -1.77 17.81
C PHE A 18 -34.13 -1.28 17.43
N GLU A 19 -35.21 -1.91 17.93
CA GLU A 19 -36.58 -1.44 17.68
C GLU A 19 -36.81 -0.02 18.21
N ARG A 20 -36.28 0.30 19.41
CA ARG A 20 -36.38 1.64 20.00
C ARG A 20 -35.59 2.66 19.19
N THR A 21 -34.40 2.32 18.72
CA THR A 21 -33.60 3.16 17.82
C THR A 21 -34.35 3.41 16.51
N LEU A 22 -34.97 2.39 15.93
CA LEU A 22 -35.73 2.50 14.68
C LEU A 22 -36.89 3.48 14.84
N LYS A 23 -37.69 3.33 15.91
CA LYS A 23 -38.77 4.29 16.26
C LYS A 23 -38.27 5.71 16.47
N GLY A 24 -37.14 5.88 17.15
CA GLY A 24 -36.50 7.18 17.36
C GLY A 24 -36.07 7.84 16.05
N LEU A 25 -35.42 7.08 15.16
CA LEU A 25 -34.98 7.55 13.84
C LEU A 25 -36.15 7.93 12.93
N THR A 26 -37.22 7.12 12.91
CA THR A 26 -38.44 7.45 12.15
C THR A 26 -39.09 8.73 12.66
N THR A 27 -39.08 8.96 13.98
CA THR A 27 -39.63 10.18 14.59
C THR A 27 -38.81 11.43 14.22
N LEU A 28 -37.50 11.26 14.00
CA LEU A 28 -36.58 12.32 13.56
C LEU A 28 -36.56 12.50 12.02
N GLY A 29 -37.36 11.73 11.27
CA GLY A 29 -37.39 11.78 9.80
C GLY A 29 -36.15 11.19 9.14
N ILE A 30 -35.37 10.39 9.86
CA ILE A 30 -34.17 9.73 9.34
C ILE A 30 -34.58 8.41 8.69
N SER A 31 -34.23 8.24 7.42
CA SER A 31 -34.51 7.05 6.61
C SER A 31 -33.78 5.81 7.14
N GLU A 32 -34.42 4.64 7.04
CA GLU A 32 -33.83 3.33 7.36
C GLU A 32 -32.59 3.00 6.51
N SER A 33 -32.33 3.76 5.44
CA SER A 33 -31.12 3.66 4.60
C SER A 33 -29.81 3.79 5.40
N VAL A 34 -29.82 4.46 6.56
CA VAL A 34 -28.67 4.54 7.47
C VAL A 34 -28.23 3.13 7.93
N PHE A 35 -29.17 2.22 8.17
CA PHE A 35 -28.84 0.85 8.54
C PHE A 35 -28.26 0.04 7.38
N GLY A 36 -28.64 0.37 6.14
CA GLY A 36 -28.00 -0.17 4.93
C GLY A 36 -26.53 0.20 4.84
N VAL A 37 -26.18 1.44 5.19
CA VAL A 37 -24.77 1.90 5.25
C VAL A 37 -24.00 1.21 6.38
N VAL A 38 -24.59 1.09 7.57
CA VAL A 38 -23.95 0.38 8.70
C VAL A 38 -23.74 -1.10 8.38
N ALA A 39 -24.73 -1.75 7.78
CA ALA A 39 -24.63 -3.14 7.34
C ALA A 39 -23.55 -3.30 6.26
N ALA A 40 -23.48 -2.38 5.29
CA ALA A 40 -22.44 -2.37 4.27
C ALA A 40 -21.04 -2.27 4.88
N ILE A 41 -20.82 -1.39 5.87
CA ILE A 41 -19.53 -1.26 6.58
C ILE A 41 -19.17 -2.56 7.33
N LEU A 42 -20.14 -3.19 8.00
CA LEU A 42 -19.93 -4.47 8.69
C LEU A 42 -19.58 -5.60 7.72
N HIS A 43 -20.21 -5.62 6.55
CA HIS A 43 -19.89 -6.58 5.48
C HIS A 43 -18.53 -6.29 4.84
N LEU A 44 -18.12 -5.02 4.73
CA LEU A 44 -16.81 -4.61 4.24
C LEU A 44 -15.68 -5.19 5.12
N GLY A 45 -15.89 -5.21 6.44
CA GLY A 45 -14.95 -5.84 7.39
C GLY A 45 -14.85 -7.36 7.30
N ARG A 46 -15.71 -8.01 6.50
CA ARG A 46 -15.67 -9.46 6.21
C ARG A 46 -15.19 -9.77 4.79
N VAL A 47 -14.78 -8.76 4.04
CA VAL A 47 -14.22 -8.95 2.71
C VAL A 47 -12.83 -9.57 2.88
N ASP A 48 -12.72 -10.86 2.54
CA ASP A 48 -11.42 -11.51 2.37
C ASP A 48 -10.82 -11.03 1.06
N PHE A 49 -9.51 -10.82 1.03
CA PHE A 49 -8.77 -10.49 -0.19
C PHE A 49 -7.81 -11.63 -0.53
N LYS A 50 -7.76 -12.03 -1.81
CA LYS A 50 -6.81 -13.04 -2.30
C LYS A 50 -5.78 -12.35 -3.16
N GLY A 51 -4.51 -12.41 -2.72
CA GLY A 51 -3.39 -11.84 -3.44
C GLY A 51 -3.15 -12.56 -4.76
N VAL A 52 -3.34 -11.85 -5.87
CA VAL A 52 -2.84 -12.24 -7.19
C VAL A 52 -2.11 -11.00 -7.72
N ASP A 53 -0.78 -11.07 -7.80
CA ASP A 53 0.12 -10.05 -8.37
C ASP A 53 -0.13 -8.59 -7.93
N GLN A 54 0.52 -8.20 -6.83
CA GLN A 54 0.69 -6.81 -6.34
C GLN A 54 -0.58 -5.98 -6.03
N ALA A 55 -1.78 -6.47 -6.33
CA ALA A 55 -3.06 -5.95 -5.88
C ALA A 55 -3.96 -7.12 -5.46
N ALA A 56 -4.56 -7.05 -4.26
CA ALA A 56 -5.46 -8.11 -3.83
C ALA A 56 -6.88 -7.84 -4.36
N MET A 57 -7.41 -8.74 -5.19
CA MET A 57 -8.81 -8.69 -5.60
C MET A 57 -9.69 -9.29 -4.51
N VAL A 58 -10.93 -8.81 -4.43
CA VAL A 58 -11.88 -9.30 -3.44
C VAL A 58 -12.12 -10.80 -3.63
N ALA A 59 -11.86 -11.58 -2.59
CA ALA A 59 -11.92 -13.04 -2.62
C ALA A 59 -13.34 -13.60 -2.68
N GLU A 60 -14.35 -12.81 -2.31
CA GLU A 60 -15.73 -13.28 -2.14
C GLU A 60 -16.75 -12.40 -2.90
N ALA A 61 -17.01 -12.75 -4.16
CA ALA A 61 -17.98 -12.09 -5.04
C ALA A 61 -19.39 -11.95 -4.42
N LYS A 62 -19.77 -12.83 -3.49
CA LYS A 62 -21.05 -12.75 -2.77
C LYS A 62 -21.10 -11.59 -1.78
N THR A 63 -19.99 -11.32 -1.09
CA THR A 63 -19.89 -10.25 -0.10
C THR A 63 -19.84 -8.89 -0.80
N VAL A 64 -19.10 -8.80 -1.91
CA VAL A 64 -19.12 -7.64 -2.82
C VAL A 64 -20.53 -7.38 -3.33
N ALA A 65 -21.19 -8.38 -3.91
CA ALA A 65 -22.54 -8.21 -4.45
C ALA A 65 -23.57 -7.79 -3.38
N ALA A 66 -23.42 -8.27 -2.13
CA ALA A 66 -24.26 -7.84 -1.03
C ALA A 66 -24.03 -6.37 -0.67
N ILE A 67 -22.77 -5.93 -0.57
CA ILE A 67 -22.41 -4.55 -0.27
C ILE A 67 -22.86 -3.62 -1.42
N SER A 68 -22.55 -3.97 -2.67
CA SER A 68 -22.94 -3.21 -3.86
C SER A 68 -24.46 -3.06 -3.94
N LYS A 69 -25.22 -4.11 -3.63
CA LYS A 69 -26.69 -4.03 -3.56
C LYS A 69 -27.19 -3.15 -2.41
N MET A 70 -26.56 -3.21 -1.23
CA MET A 70 -26.93 -2.37 -0.08
C MET A 70 -26.61 -0.89 -0.30
N LEU A 71 -25.54 -0.59 -1.04
CA LEU A 71 -25.09 0.77 -1.35
C LEU A 71 -25.64 1.30 -2.69
N GLY A 72 -26.32 0.46 -3.49
CA GLY A 72 -26.82 0.83 -4.82
C GLY A 72 -25.73 1.04 -5.86
N LEU A 73 -24.59 0.36 -5.71
CA LEU A 73 -23.42 0.44 -6.59
C LEU A 73 -23.39 -0.73 -7.58
N ASP A 74 -22.77 -0.54 -8.73
CA ASP A 74 -22.42 -1.66 -9.59
C ASP A 74 -21.32 -2.51 -8.91
N ALA A 75 -21.45 -3.84 -8.99
CA ALA A 75 -20.54 -4.73 -8.28
C ALA A 75 -19.12 -4.74 -8.86
N GLN A 76 -19.00 -4.57 -10.18
CA GLN A 76 -17.72 -4.52 -10.86
C GLN A 76 -17.02 -3.19 -10.61
N ASP A 77 -17.76 -2.08 -10.64
CA ASP A 77 -17.23 -0.76 -10.28
C ASP A 77 -16.82 -0.69 -8.80
N PHE A 78 -17.61 -1.30 -7.91
CA PHE A 78 -17.31 -1.35 -6.49
C PHE A 78 -16.06 -2.19 -6.19
N GLU A 79 -15.90 -3.35 -6.85
CA GLU A 79 -14.71 -4.19 -6.71
C GLU A 79 -13.43 -3.50 -7.18
N GLN A 80 -13.50 -2.69 -8.24
CA GLN A 80 -12.39 -1.87 -8.74
C GLN A 80 -12.11 -0.63 -7.87
N SER A 81 -13.07 -0.23 -7.03
CA SER A 81 -12.97 0.93 -6.15
C SER A 81 -12.40 0.60 -4.76
N ILE A 82 -12.26 -0.67 -4.42
CA ILE A 82 -11.64 -1.11 -3.16
C ILE A 82 -10.16 -1.32 -3.39
N LEU A 83 -9.35 -0.61 -2.61
CA LEU A 83 -7.91 -0.75 -2.62
C LEU A 83 -7.44 -1.51 -1.38
N ASP A 84 -7.01 -2.76 -1.56
CA ASP A 84 -6.27 -3.50 -0.54
C ASP A 84 -4.80 -3.64 -0.96
N ILE A 85 -3.97 -2.84 -0.31
CA ILE A 85 -2.50 -2.89 -0.46
C ILE A 85 -1.93 -3.41 0.85
N PHE A 86 -0.86 -4.19 0.75
CA PHE A 86 -0.08 -4.66 1.90
C PHE A 86 0.18 -3.51 2.89
N GLY A 87 -0.16 -3.73 4.17
CA GLY A 87 0.12 -2.76 5.22
C GLY A 87 1.62 -2.57 5.46
N PHE A 88 1.98 -1.50 6.17
CA PHE A 88 3.36 -1.22 6.53
C PHE A 88 3.99 -2.39 7.33
N GLU A 89 5.19 -2.82 6.95
CA GLU A 89 5.87 -3.97 7.56
C GLU A 89 7.21 -3.57 8.19
N ILE A 90 7.41 -4.00 9.44
CA ILE A 90 8.69 -3.89 10.14
C ILE A 90 9.01 -5.25 10.75
N PHE A 91 10.03 -5.91 10.22
CA PHE A 91 10.54 -7.18 10.73
C PHE A 91 11.97 -7.04 11.27
N ASP A 92 12.48 -8.10 11.91
CA ASP A 92 13.86 -8.18 12.37
C ASP A 92 14.87 -8.13 11.20
N ALA A 93 14.47 -8.63 10.04
CA ALA A 93 15.21 -8.60 8.79
C ALA A 93 14.30 -8.12 7.65
N ASN A 94 14.55 -6.91 7.15
CA ASN A 94 13.81 -6.31 6.04
C ASN A 94 14.68 -6.30 4.79
N SER A 95 14.10 -6.69 3.66
CA SER A 95 14.80 -6.78 2.37
C SER A 95 14.16 -5.82 1.35
N PHE A 96 14.55 -5.93 0.08
CA PHE A 96 14.01 -5.16 -1.04
C PHE A 96 12.48 -5.23 -1.14
N GLU A 97 11.89 -6.39 -0.83
CA GLU A 97 10.44 -6.59 -0.82
C GLU A 97 9.75 -5.68 0.20
N GLN A 98 10.26 -5.64 1.44
CA GLN A 98 9.75 -4.73 2.48
C GLN A 98 9.96 -3.27 2.08
N LEU A 99 11.07 -2.93 1.41
CA LEU A 99 11.29 -1.57 0.91
C LEU A 99 10.19 -1.17 -0.08
N CYS A 100 9.82 -2.05 -1.01
CA CYS A 100 8.72 -1.80 -1.96
C CYS A 100 7.37 -1.65 -1.24
N ILE A 101 7.06 -2.54 -0.29
CA ILE A 101 5.83 -2.48 0.50
C ILE A 101 5.74 -1.17 1.29
N ASN A 102 6.81 -0.81 2.00
CA ASN A 102 6.85 0.41 2.82
C ASN A 102 6.85 1.68 1.96
N TYR A 103 7.47 1.66 0.78
CA TYR A 103 7.38 2.74 -0.20
C TYR A 103 5.94 2.96 -0.71
N ALA A 104 5.19 1.89 -0.99
CA ALA A 104 3.77 2.02 -1.35
C ALA A 104 2.96 2.64 -0.22
N ASN A 105 3.15 2.20 1.02
CA ASN A 105 2.51 2.78 2.19
C ASN A 105 2.90 4.26 2.39
N GLU A 106 4.16 4.63 2.13
CA GLU A 106 4.61 6.02 2.17
C GLU A 106 3.84 6.91 1.17
N LYS A 107 3.57 6.41 -0.04
CA LYS A 107 2.75 7.13 -1.03
C LYS A 107 1.30 7.27 -0.63
N LEU A 108 0.70 6.20 -0.12
CA LEU A 108 -0.68 6.24 0.39
C LEU A 108 -0.80 7.21 1.56
N GLN A 109 0.17 7.20 2.47
CA GLN A 109 0.24 8.15 3.57
C GLN A 109 0.37 9.59 3.08
N GLN A 110 1.20 9.84 2.05
CA GLN A 110 1.35 11.17 1.48
C GLN A 110 0.02 11.68 0.89
N LYS A 111 -0.71 10.83 0.17
CA LYS A 111 -2.03 11.16 -0.37
C LYS A 111 -3.05 11.43 0.73
N PHE A 112 -3.09 10.58 1.76
CA PHE A 112 -3.91 10.82 2.95
C PHE A 112 -3.62 12.19 3.57
N THR A 113 -2.33 12.50 3.77
CA THR A 113 -1.91 13.78 4.37
C THR A 113 -2.32 14.97 3.48
N GLN A 114 -2.21 14.84 2.16
CA GLN A 114 -2.65 15.87 1.21
C GLN A 114 -4.16 16.10 1.28
N ASP A 115 -4.96 15.04 1.22
CA ASP A 115 -6.42 15.17 1.21
C ASP A 115 -6.97 15.71 2.53
N VAL A 116 -6.52 15.14 3.66
CA VAL A 116 -7.10 15.42 4.97
C VAL A 116 -6.60 16.74 5.54
N PHE A 117 -5.35 17.13 5.27
CA PHE A 117 -4.80 18.35 5.88
C PHE A 117 -4.63 19.49 4.89
N LYS A 118 -4.08 19.24 3.69
CA LYS A 118 -3.79 20.33 2.74
C LYS A 118 -5.05 20.82 2.04
N SER A 119 -5.90 19.93 1.54
CA SER A 119 -7.12 20.33 0.85
C SER A 119 -8.12 21.02 1.79
N ILE A 120 -8.30 20.50 3.00
CA ILE A 120 -9.17 21.11 4.02
C ILE A 120 -8.67 22.52 4.38
N GLN A 121 -7.36 22.71 4.57
CA GLN A 121 -6.85 24.04 4.89
C GLN A 121 -7.15 25.06 3.76
N VAL A 122 -6.98 24.66 2.50
CA VAL A 122 -7.26 25.54 1.35
C VAL A 122 -8.74 25.91 1.30
N GLU A 123 -9.64 24.94 1.50
CA GLU A 123 -11.09 25.17 1.51
C GLU A 123 -11.51 26.16 2.61
N TYR A 124 -10.97 26.02 3.82
CA TYR A 124 -11.28 26.92 4.93
C TYR A 124 -10.74 28.34 4.71
N GLU A 125 -9.56 28.47 4.09
CA GLU A 125 -8.99 29.76 3.69
C GLU A 125 -9.84 30.44 2.60
N GLU A 126 -10.34 29.67 1.63
CA GLU A 126 -11.24 30.17 0.57
C GLU A 126 -12.61 30.60 1.11
N GLU A 127 -13.17 29.87 2.08
CA GLU A 127 -14.45 30.21 2.72
C GLU A 127 -14.35 31.33 3.77
N GLY A 128 -13.13 31.81 4.06
CA GLY A 128 -12.89 32.86 5.05
C GLY A 128 -13.17 32.44 6.49
N ILE A 129 -13.13 31.13 6.77
CA ILE A 129 -13.37 30.57 8.10
C ILE A 129 -12.08 30.72 8.92
N PRO A 130 -12.12 31.25 10.15
CA PRO A 130 -10.95 31.33 11.02
C PRO A 130 -10.40 29.93 11.32
N TRP A 131 -9.30 29.56 10.67
CA TRP A 131 -8.64 28.27 10.84
C TRP A 131 -7.37 28.39 11.67
N THR A 132 -7.20 27.49 12.64
CA THR A 132 -5.92 27.33 13.34
C THR A 132 -5.10 26.30 12.60
N LYS A 133 -3.98 26.73 12.00
CA LYS A 133 -3.10 25.83 11.24
C LYS A 133 -2.65 24.66 12.09
N ILE A 134 -3.08 23.45 11.71
CA ILE A 134 -2.64 22.20 12.34
C ILE A 134 -1.31 21.81 11.72
N GLU A 135 -0.26 21.67 12.53
CA GLU A 135 0.99 21.08 12.07
C GLU A 135 0.78 19.59 11.82
N PHE A 136 1.13 19.13 10.62
CA PHE A 136 1.10 17.72 10.24
C PHE A 136 2.48 17.27 9.79
N ALA A 137 2.79 15.99 10.02
CA ALA A 137 4.02 15.38 9.54
C ALA A 137 3.92 15.10 8.04
N ASP A 138 4.61 15.90 7.22
CA ASP A 138 4.76 15.64 5.79
C ASP A 138 5.90 14.65 5.55
N ASN A 139 5.66 13.67 4.68
CA ASN A 139 6.59 12.58 4.38
C ASN A 139 7.20 12.66 2.98
N MET A 140 7.05 13.80 2.31
CA MET A 140 7.58 14.04 0.97
C MET A 140 9.11 13.85 0.87
N ASN A 141 9.84 14.18 1.94
CA ASN A 141 11.29 13.97 2.01
C ASN A 141 11.69 12.48 1.95
N VAL A 142 10.89 11.59 2.56
CA VAL A 142 11.11 10.13 2.48
C VAL A 142 10.79 9.62 1.08
N LEU A 143 9.72 10.13 0.45
CA LEU A 143 9.41 9.82 -0.95
C LEU A 143 10.53 10.27 -1.89
N GLU A 144 11.03 11.50 -1.74
CA GLU A 144 12.15 12.00 -2.56
C GLU A 144 13.42 11.16 -2.35
N LEU A 145 13.70 10.72 -1.12
CA LEU A 145 14.79 9.81 -0.81
C LEU A 145 14.64 8.47 -1.56
N ILE A 146 13.44 7.90 -1.64
CA ILE A 146 13.23 6.58 -2.26
C ILE A 146 13.16 6.68 -3.79
N GLU A 147 12.29 7.55 -4.30
CA GLU A 147 11.90 7.61 -5.71
C GLU A 147 12.37 8.86 -6.47
N GLY A 148 13.08 9.78 -5.81
CA GLY A 148 13.59 10.98 -6.45
C GLY A 148 14.54 10.69 -7.61
N ARG A 149 14.91 11.75 -8.35
CA ARG A 149 15.83 11.64 -9.51
C ARG A 149 17.16 10.99 -9.15
N PHE A 150 17.66 11.27 -7.95
CA PHE A 150 18.85 10.66 -7.35
C PHE A 150 18.46 9.82 -6.12
N GLY A 151 17.25 9.27 -6.15
CA GLY A 151 16.67 8.44 -5.10
C GLY A 151 17.33 7.06 -5.00
N LEU A 152 17.01 6.34 -3.94
CA LEU A 152 17.48 4.98 -3.68
C LEU A 152 17.26 4.05 -4.88
N LEU A 153 16.07 4.06 -5.48
CA LEU A 153 15.76 3.21 -6.65
C LEU A 153 16.63 3.54 -7.86
N ALA A 154 16.93 4.83 -8.08
CA ALA A 154 17.81 5.26 -9.17
C ALA A 154 19.26 4.80 -8.94
N LEU A 155 19.78 4.98 -7.72
CA LEU A 155 21.13 4.56 -7.34
C LEU A 155 21.30 3.03 -7.38
N LEU A 156 20.24 2.29 -7.05
CA LEU A 156 20.18 0.82 -7.16
C LEU A 156 20.24 0.38 -8.62
N ASN A 157 19.42 0.99 -9.48
CA ASN A 157 19.42 0.72 -10.92
C ASN A 157 20.81 0.98 -11.53
N GLU A 158 21.44 2.10 -11.19
CA GLU A 158 22.80 2.39 -11.65
C GLU A 158 23.80 1.30 -11.24
N GLU A 159 23.66 0.74 -10.04
CA GLU A 159 24.56 -0.32 -9.56
C GLU A 159 24.29 -1.66 -10.24
N CYS A 160 23.03 -2.00 -10.54
CA CYS A 160 22.66 -3.16 -11.36
C CYS A 160 23.29 -3.12 -12.76
N MET A 161 23.49 -1.92 -13.33
CA MET A 161 24.08 -1.74 -14.66
C MET A 161 25.62 -1.85 -14.67
N ARG A 162 26.27 -1.86 -13.50
CA ARG A 162 27.74 -1.90 -13.44
C ARG A 162 28.27 -3.31 -13.68
N PRO A 163 29.32 -3.50 -14.51
CA PRO A 163 29.92 -4.82 -14.76
C PRO A 163 30.42 -5.57 -13.51
N LYS A 164 30.67 -4.84 -12.41
CA LYS A 164 31.07 -5.37 -11.10
C LYS A 164 30.20 -4.78 -9.97
N GLY A 165 28.93 -4.49 -10.28
CA GLY A 165 27.96 -4.03 -9.29
C GLY A 165 27.83 -5.04 -8.15
N SER A 166 27.71 -4.54 -6.93
CA SER A 166 27.50 -5.39 -5.75
C SER A 166 26.64 -4.68 -4.71
N ASP A 167 25.94 -5.44 -3.87
CA ASP A 167 25.14 -4.88 -2.76
C ASP A 167 25.99 -4.03 -1.80
N VAL A 168 27.27 -4.42 -1.61
CA VAL A 168 28.24 -3.64 -0.82
C VAL A 168 28.54 -2.30 -1.48
N ALA A 169 28.80 -2.29 -2.79
CA ALA A 169 29.04 -1.06 -3.54
C ALA A 169 27.81 -0.15 -3.55
N PHE A 170 26.62 -0.73 -3.65
CA PHE A 170 25.36 0.00 -3.51
C PHE A 170 25.23 0.65 -2.12
N THR A 171 25.48 -0.11 -1.05
CA THR A 171 25.44 0.42 0.34
C THR A 171 26.42 1.58 0.53
N ASN A 172 27.64 1.44 0.03
CA ASN A 172 28.65 2.51 0.09
C ASN A 172 28.25 3.74 -0.73
N LYS A 173 27.59 3.55 -1.88
CA LYS A 173 27.06 4.65 -2.68
C LYS A 173 25.96 5.41 -1.93
N LEU A 174 25.02 4.69 -1.30
CA LEU A 174 24.00 5.31 -0.45
C LEU A 174 24.64 6.09 0.70
N SER A 175 25.66 5.50 1.35
CA SER A 175 26.41 6.17 2.41
C SER A 175 27.04 7.48 1.98
N ALA A 176 27.63 7.52 0.79
CA ALA A 176 28.27 8.72 0.28
C ALA A 176 27.26 9.79 -0.15
N HIS A 177 26.06 9.38 -0.58
CA HIS A 177 25.04 10.27 -1.11
C HIS A 177 24.13 10.87 -0.03
N TYR A 178 23.86 10.13 1.05
CA TYR A 178 22.89 10.50 2.09
C TYR A 178 23.50 10.64 3.49
N ASN A 179 24.81 10.90 3.59
CA ASN A 179 25.51 11.04 4.87
C ASN A 179 24.89 12.09 5.81
N ASP A 180 24.31 13.15 5.26
CA ASP A 180 23.74 14.29 6.00
C ASP A 180 22.20 14.38 5.87
N ASN A 181 21.52 13.29 5.51
CA ASN A 181 20.06 13.28 5.35
C ASN A 181 19.35 12.85 6.65
N ASP A 182 18.46 13.69 7.17
CA ASP A 182 17.74 13.46 8.44
C ASP A 182 16.81 12.22 8.44
N ARG A 183 16.51 11.65 7.28
CA ARG A 183 15.66 10.45 7.12
C ARG A 183 16.45 9.20 6.73
N PHE A 184 17.77 9.29 6.66
CA PHE A 184 18.65 8.19 6.28
C PHE A 184 19.75 7.98 7.32
N GLU A 185 19.94 6.74 7.76
CA GLU A 185 21.03 6.42 8.68
C GLU A 185 21.73 5.11 8.30
N LEU A 186 23.03 5.02 8.62
CA LEU A 186 23.77 3.76 8.53
C LEU A 186 23.94 3.16 9.92
N PRO A 187 23.47 1.92 10.15
CA PRO A 187 23.73 1.22 11.39
C PRO A 187 25.23 1.08 11.64
N ARG A 188 25.74 1.61 12.77
CA ARG A 188 27.18 1.57 13.11
C ARG A 188 27.73 0.15 13.22
N LEU A 189 26.89 -0.81 13.63
CA LEU A 189 27.29 -2.19 13.95
C LEU A 189 26.98 -3.19 12.82
N LYS A 190 25.98 -2.91 11.98
CA LYS A 190 25.55 -3.80 10.89
C LYS A 190 26.05 -3.26 9.56
N ARG A 191 27.08 -3.89 9.01
CA ARG A 191 27.53 -3.63 7.63
C ARG A 191 26.46 -4.12 6.66
N ASN A 192 26.40 -3.53 5.46
CA ASN A 192 25.42 -3.87 4.42
C ASN A 192 23.95 -3.64 4.85
N CYS A 193 23.74 -2.64 5.71
CA CYS A 193 22.41 -2.20 6.07
C CYS A 193 22.31 -0.69 5.91
N PHE A 194 21.10 -0.22 5.64
CA PHE A 194 20.75 1.19 5.79
C PHE A 194 19.40 1.29 6.51
N THR A 195 19.12 2.48 7.01
CA THR A 195 17.92 2.77 7.77
C THR A 195 17.18 3.91 7.10
N ILE A 196 15.86 3.78 6.97
CA ILE A 196 14.98 4.88 6.60
C ILE A 196 14.05 5.18 7.77
N LEU A 197 13.88 6.46 8.08
CA LEU A 197 12.89 6.94 9.04
C LEU A 197 11.57 7.20 8.28
N HIS A 198 10.73 6.18 8.21
CA HIS A 198 9.40 6.25 7.59
C HIS A 198 8.38 6.93 8.51
N TYR A 199 7.21 7.29 7.97
CA TYR A 199 6.11 7.85 8.78
C TYR A 199 5.67 6.94 9.93
N ALA A 200 5.75 5.61 9.74
CA ALA A 200 5.33 4.61 10.72
C ALA A 200 6.45 4.17 11.67
N GLY A 201 7.70 4.61 11.44
CA GLY A 201 8.84 4.27 12.29
C GLY A 201 10.13 4.04 11.52
N GLN A 202 11.19 3.77 12.28
CA GLN A 202 12.50 3.45 11.75
C GLN A 202 12.53 2.00 11.23
N VAL A 203 12.98 1.81 9.98
CA VAL A 203 13.13 0.47 9.38
C VAL A 203 14.57 0.28 8.92
N VAL A 204 15.17 -0.83 9.35
CA VAL A 204 16.53 -1.24 8.93
C VAL A 204 16.42 -2.27 7.82
N TYR A 205 16.98 -1.95 6.66
CA TYR A 205 17.01 -2.80 5.48
C TYR A 205 18.38 -3.43 5.31
N GLU A 206 18.44 -4.73 5.05
CA GLU A 206 19.64 -5.45 4.67
C GLU A 206 19.80 -5.43 3.15
N THR A 207 20.91 -4.87 2.65
CA THR A 207 21.13 -4.71 1.20
C THR A 207 21.48 -6.02 0.49
N SER A 208 21.78 -7.09 1.22
CA SER A 208 22.07 -8.41 0.68
C SER A 208 20.99 -8.87 -0.30
N GLY A 209 21.39 -9.09 -1.56
CA GLY A 209 20.49 -9.57 -2.62
C GLY A 209 19.64 -8.49 -3.29
N PHE A 210 19.77 -7.20 -2.93
CA PHE A 210 19.01 -6.11 -3.56
C PHE A 210 19.22 -6.05 -5.07
N LEU A 211 20.48 -6.15 -5.54
CA LEU A 211 20.76 -6.08 -6.97
C LEU A 211 20.06 -7.22 -7.72
N VAL A 212 20.20 -8.45 -7.25
CA VAL A 212 19.60 -9.63 -7.89
C VAL A 212 18.08 -9.51 -7.93
N LYS A 213 17.46 -9.14 -6.80
CA LYS A 213 16.01 -8.96 -6.68
C LYS A 213 15.48 -7.83 -7.58
N ASN A 214 16.23 -6.75 -7.72
CA ASN A 214 15.81 -5.62 -8.56
C ASN A 214 16.00 -5.85 -10.06
N THR A 215 16.96 -6.69 -10.47
CA THR A 215 17.28 -6.88 -11.90
C THR A 215 16.25 -7.75 -12.64
N ASP A 216 15.34 -8.41 -11.92
CA ASP A 216 14.30 -9.32 -12.47
C ASP A 216 14.76 -10.21 -13.63
N MET A 217 15.98 -10.74 -13.53
CA MET A 217 16.54 -11.52 -14.62
C MET A 217 15.94 -12.91 -14.62
N LEU A 218 14.84 -13.07 -15.36
CA LEU A 218 14.55 -14.36 -15.99
C LEU A 218 15.73 -14.70 -16.89
N GLN A 219 16.44 -15.79 -16.56
CA GLN A 219 17.56 -16.24 -17.39
C GLN A 219 17.09 -16.43 -18.82
N ARG A 220 17.79 -15.79 -19.78
CA ARG A 220 17.45 -15.85 -21.21
C ARG A 220 17.29 -17.30 -21.69
N ASP A 221 18.12 -18.21 -21.19
CA ASP A 221 18.06 -19.63 -21.52
C ASP A 221 16.78 -20.31 -21.01
N THR A 222 16.26 -19.87 -19.84
CA THR A 222 14.99 -20.35 -19.29
C THR A 222 13.81 -19.88 -20.15
N VAL A 223 13.81 -18.60 -20.57
CA VAL A 223 12.79 -18.07 -21.49
C VAL A 223 12.85 -18.79 -22.84
N LEU A 224 14.05 -18.99 -23.39
CA LEU A 224 14.25 -19.74 -24.65
C LEU A 224 13.82 -21.21 -24.55
N LEU A 225 13.99 -21.84 -23.38
CA LEU A 225 13.51 -23.19 -23.11
C LEU A 225 11.97 -23.23 -23.05
N LEU A 226 11.35 -22.31 -22.31
CA LEU A 226 9.89 -22.21 -22.18
C LEU A 226 9.21 -21.92 -23.52
N ASN A 227 9.87 -21.15 -24.38
CA ASN A 227 9.46 -20.88 -25.76
C ASN A 227 9.53 -22.11 -26.69
N ARG A 228 10.13 -23.22 -26.25
CA ARG A 228 10.12 -24.53 -26.95
C ARG A 228 9.08 -25.49 -26.38
N SER A 229 8.28 -25.07 -25.40
CA SER A 229 7.21 -25.87 -24.84
C SER A 229 6.19 -26.26 -25.91
N THR A 230 5.65 -27.47 -25.84
CA THR A 230 4.55 -27.94 -26.69
C THR A 230 3.17 -27.58 -26.13
N SER A 231 3.12 -27.01 -24.92
CA SER A 231 1.87 -26.56 -24.29
C SER A 231 1.46 -25.18 -24.83
N PRO A 232 0.28 -25.05 -25.46
CA PRO A 232 -0.22 -23.75 -25.94
C PRO A 232 -0.38 -22.72 -24.81
N PHE A 233 -0.71 -23.17 -23.60
CA PHE A 233 -0.81 -22.30 -22.42
C PHE A 233 0.56 -21.72 -22.04
N VAL A 234 1.61 -22.54 -21.97
CA VAL A 234 2.97 -22.06 -21.65
C VAL A 234 3.49 -21.11 -22.73
N LEU A 235 3.22 -21.40 -24.00
CA LEU A 235 3.57 -20.50 -25.11
C LEU A 235 2.81 -19.16 -25.04
N SER A 236 1.57 -19.15 -24.53
CA SER A 236 0.79 -17.93 -24.34
C SER A 236 1.30 -17.05 -23.19
N LEU A 237 1.94 -17.64 -22.18
CA LEU A 237 2.56 -16.91 -21.06
C LEU A 237 3.89 -16.24 -21.44
N PHE A 238 4.58 -16.77 -22.46
CA PHE A 238 5.87 -16.27 -22.94
C PHE A 238 5.82 -15.98 -24.45
N PRO A 239 5.11 -14.93 -24.89
CA PRO A 239 5.04 -14.58 -26.30
C PRO A 239 6.44 -14.27 -26.84
N GLN A 240 6.79 -14.87 -27.98
CA GLN A 240 8.08 -14.66 -28.65
C GLN A 240 8.27 -13.16 -28.93
N ALA A 241 9.28 -12.54 -28.34
CA ALA A 241 9.68 -11.18 -28.70
C ALA A 241 10.00 -11.15 -30.20
N GLU A 242 9.33 -10.28 -30.96
CA GLU A 242 9.47 -10.19 -32.40
C GLU A 242 10.95 -10.04 -32.84
N ASN A 243 11.33 -10.86 -33.80
CA ASN A 243 12.60 -11.00 -34.54
C ASN A 243 13.74 -9.97 -34.29
N PRO A 244 14.98 -10.41 -34.02
CA PRO A 244 16.16 -9.56 -33.82
C PRO A 244 16.86 -9.13 -35.12
N VAL A 245 16.12 -8.95 -36.24
CA VAL A 245 16.72 -8.66 -37.55
C VAL A 245 16.04 -7.46 -38.20
N THR A 246 16.30 -6.26 -37.68
CA THR A 246 16.44 -4.97 -38.41
C THR A 246 16.17 -3.80 -37.45
N ASN A 247 17.13 -3.44 -36.61
CA ASN A 247 17.33 -2.05 -36.16
C ASN A 247 18.63 -1.92 -35.37
N ARG A 248 19.75 -2.08 -36.07
CA ARG A 248 20.99 -1.42 -35.69
C ARG A 248 20.74 0.08 -35.84
N LEU A 249 20.55 0.79 -34.73
CA LEU A 249 20.72 2.27 -34.52
C LEU A 249 19.78 2.87 -33.43
N LYS A 250 19.38 2.11 -32.42
CA LYS A 250 19.03 2.71 -31.11
C LYS A 250 19.91 2.10 -30.03
N ARG A 251 21.05 2.75 -29.77
CA ARG A 251 21.75 2.63 -28.49
C ARG A 251 20.88 3.32 -27.42
N SER A 252 19.75 2.71 -27.09
CA SER A 252 19.16 2.87 -25.76
C SER A 252 19.88 1.83 -24.89
N ASN A 253 20.30 2.18 -23.69
CA ASN A 253 20.96 1.29 -22.72
C ASN A 253 20.03 0.18 -22.17
N SER A 254 19.02 -0.21 -22.95
CA SER A 254 17.88 -1.09 -22.66
C SER A 254 18.18 -2.56 -22.99
N ILE A 255 19.38 -3.06 -22.68
CA ILE A 255 19.65 -4.52 -22.71
C ILE A 255 19.20 -5.17 -21.41
N LEU A 256 19.05 -4.39 -20.34
CA LEU A 256 18.30 -4.77 -19.15
C LEU A 256 16.87 -4.22 -19.33
N GLY A 257 15.86 -5.07 -19.13
CA GLY A 257 14.49 -4.62 -19.00
C GLY A 257 14.35 -3.62 -17.85
N ASP A 258 13.20 -2.95 -17.75
CA ASP A 258 12.94 -2.11 -16.57
C ASP A 258 13.10 -2.96 -15.31
N SER A 259 13.86 -2.46 -14.34
CA SER A 259 14.07 -3.16 -13.06
C SER A 259 12.75 -3.29 -12.28
N VAL A 260 12.66 -4.27 -11.37
CA VAL A 260 11.47 -4.44 -10.50
C VAL A 260 11.10 -3.12 -9.83
N GLY A 261 12.08 -2.40 -9.27
CA GLY A 261 11.83 -1.12 -8.62
C GLY A 261 11.30 -0.04 -9.57
N THR A 262 11.76 -0.02 -10.83
CA THR A 262 11.26 0.93 -11.84
C THR A 262 9.84 0.61 -12.27
N GLN A 263 9.57 -0.68 -12.55
CA GLN A 263 8.22 -1.14 -12.91
C GLN A 263 7.24 -0.87 -11.76
N PHE A 264 7.61 -1.25 -10.54
CA PHE A 264 6.82 -1.02 -9.33
C PHE A 264 6.53 0.47 -9.12
N LYS A 265 7.54 1.33 -9.22
CA LYS A 265 7.35 2.80 -9.16
C LYS A 265 6.37 3.29 -10.23
N SER A 266 6.47 2.80 -11.46
CA SER A 266 5.57 3.21 -12.54
C SER A 266 4.13 2.78 -12.28
N GLN A 267 3.92 1.52 -11.87
CA GLN A 267 2.60 0.97 -11.55
C GLN A 267 1.97 1.69 -10.35
N LEU A 268 2.75 1.92 -9.29
CA LEU A 268 2.30 2.66 -8.12
C LEU A 268 1.94 4.10 -8.48
N ASN A 269 2.70 4.78 -9.34
CA ASN A 269 2.36 6.13 -9.80
C ASN A 269 1.04 6.17 -10.58
N ALA A 270 0.80 5.20 -11.47
CA ALA A 270 -0.45 5.07 -12.20
C ALA A 270 -1.62 4.86 -11.24
N LEU A 271 -1.47 3.93 -10.29
CA LEU A 271 -2.47 3.69 -9.25
C LEU A 271 -2.78 4.95 -8.43
N MET A 272 -1.76 5.70 -8.00
CA MET A 272 -1.95 6.95 -7.26
C MET A 272 -2.62 8.04 -8.12
N GLU A 273 -2.49 8.01 -9.44
CA GLU A 273 -3.21 8.90 -10.37
C GLU A 273 -4.68 8.53 -10.44
N ASP A 274 -5.00 7.25 -10.57
CA ASP A 274 -6.38 6.77 -10.60
C ASP A 274 -7.10 7.12 -9.29
N ILE A 275 -6.47 6.86 -8.14
CA ILE A 275 -7.00 7.23 -6.82
C ILE A 275 -7.25 8.75 -6.73
N ARG A 276 -6.34 9.58 -7.26
CA ARG A 276 -6.47 11.05 -7.27
C ARG A 276 -7.70 11.55 -8.03
N ARG A 277 -8.21 10.79 -8.99
CA ARG A 277 -9.39 11.13 -9.79
C ARG A 277 -10.71 10.69 -9.13
N THR A 278 -10.65 10.02 -7.99
CA THR A 278 -11.82 9.50 -7.27
C THR A 278 -12.07 10.27 -5.97
N HIS A 279 -13.29 10.19 -5.46
CA HIS A 279 -13.62 10.66 -4.11
C HIS A 279 -13.29 9.56 -3.09
N VAL A 280 -12.18 9.73 -2.37
CA VAL A 280 -11.63 8.69 -1.47
C VAL A 280 -12.28 8.75 -0.09
N GLN A 281 -12.63 7.58 0.45
CA GLN A 281 -12.99 7.42 1.86
C GLN A 281 -11.90 6.62 2.57
N TYR A 282 -11.44 7.11 3.72
CA TYR A 282 -10.33 6.51 4.46
C TYR A 282 -10.83 5.66 5.62
N VAL A 283 -10.38 4.39 5.65
CA VAL A 283 -10.57 3.48 6.79
C VAL A 283 -9.20 3.18 7.40
N ARG A 284 -9.01 3.48 8.69
CA ARG A 284 -7.76 3.17 9.40
C ARG A 284 -7.92 1.91 10.24
N CYS A 285 -7.28 0.83 9.80
CA CYS A 285 -7.21 -0.42 10.54
C CYS A 285 -6.10 -0.33 11.61
N ILE A 286 -6.44 -0.59 12.87
CA ILE A 286 -5.48 -0.61 13.99
C ILE A 286 -5.25 -2.06 14.40
N LYS A 287 -3.97 -2.46 14.46
CA LYS A 287 -3.57 -3.76 15.00
C LYS A 287 -3.46 -3.65 16.53
N PRO A 288 -4.37 -4.26 17.32
CA PRO A 288 -4.41 -4.06 18.77
C PRO A 288 -3.28 -4.76 19.51
N ASN A 289 -2.68 -5.80 18.91
CA ASN A 289 -1.52 -6.51 19.45
C ASN A 289 -0.76 -7.27 18.37
N ALA A 290 0.51 -7.58 18.62
CA ALA A 290 1.37 -8.35 17.73
C ALA A 290 1.02 -9.85 17.67
N THR A 291 0.41 -10.39 18.72
CA THR A 291 0.18 -11.83 18.94
C THR A 291 -1.12 -12.38 18.33
N LYS A 292 -1.90 -11.54 17.64
CA LYS A 292 -3.21 -11.87 17.08
C LYS A 292 -4.22 -12.36 18.14
N SER A 293 -4.10 -11.89 19.38
CA SER A 293 -5.07 -12.15 20.44
C SER A 293 -6.32 -11.31 20.24
N ASP A 294 -7.49 -11.87 20.51
CA ASP A 294 -8.80 -11.20 20.47
C ASP A 294 -9.09 -10.36 21.74
N THR A 295 -8.32 -10.59 22.81
CA THR A 295 -8.57 -10.01 24.15
C THR A 295 -7.51 -9.02 24.62
N LEU A 296 -6.41 -8.87 23.86
CA LEU A 296 -5.27 -8.06 24.28
C LEU A 296 -5.21 -6.75 23.49
N PHE A 297 -5.07 -5.62 24.20
CA PHE A 297 -4.82 -4.31 23.62
C PHE A 297 -3.52 -3.77 24.23
N SER A 298 -2.48 -3.63 23.40
CA SER A 298 -1.13 -3.20 23.78
C SER A 298 -0.74 -1.88 23.15
#